data_AF-A0A939A796-F1
#
_entry.id   AF-A0A939A796-F1
#
_cell.length_a   1.000
_cell.length_b   1.000
_cell.length_c   1.000
_cell.angle_alpha   90.00
_cell.angle_beta   90.00
_cell.angle_gamma   90.00
#
_symmetry.space_group_name_H-M   'P 1'
#
loop_
_entity.id
_entity.type
_entity.pdbx_description
1 polymer ?
#
loop_
_entity_poly.entity_id
_entity_poly.type
_entity_poly.pdbx_seq_one_letter_code
_entity_poly.pdbx_strand_id
1 'polypeptide(L)'
;MHAALAASRSSADRNEAAQFWRDRGGLYDNEMQRWHDGIFAAAEKLLHCGQQVVHVGDRELGRYNMLAWMAYLNMNFVVRASLDQLRTMVGKLRLTLPDALAEAPWSGSVEAELASRPENRSGKAVKSHPSRRSRKAVLSFRSQAVELTRPNHKESKESYNPLGQLLPDNLSISVVEVRELNPPAGEPAVHWILVTTLPVNSVAAQLDVIRCYRRRWIIEEFFRALKQGCKFERRQIESAQGLLVALAMFLPVAWSLLRLQTAATETPNARWQSLFAKPVLTAIRRL
;
A
#
# COMPACT_ATOMS: atom_id res chain seq x y z
N MET A 1 -5.02 12.37 6.22
CA MET A 1 -4.88 13.51 7.15
C MET A 1 -5.03 14.87 6.45
N HIS A 2 -4.50 15.06 5.23
CA HIS A 2 -4.76 16.26 4.41
C HIS A 2 -6.26 16.59 4.21
N ALA A 3 -7.13 15.58 4.18
CA ALA A 3 -8.58 15.78 4.06
C ALA A 3 -9.24 16.41 5.30
N ALA A 4 -8.68 16.24 6.51
CA ALA A 4 -9.24 16.83 7.72
C ALA A 4 -8.94 18.33 7.82
N LEU A 5 -7.77 18.76 7.32
CA LEU A 5 -7.39 20.18 7.25
C LEU A 5 -8.13 20.95 6.15
N ALA A 6 -8.63 20.26 5.12
CA ALA A 6 -9.38 20.88 4.02
C ALA A 6 -10.86 21.15 4.36
N ALA A 7 -11.37 20.61 5.47
CA ALA A 7 -12.77 20.72 5.85
C ALA A 7 -13.12 21.96 6.68
N SER A 8 -12.14 22.69 7.24
CA SER A 8 -12.42 23.88 8.05
C SER A 8 -12.34 25.18 7.23
N ARG A 9 -13.45 25.94 7.28
CA ARG A 9 -13.69 27.08 6.40
C ARG A 9 -13.01 28.38 6.88
N SER A 10 -12.49 28.46 8.11
CA SER A 10 -11.75 29.62 8.62
C SER A 10 -10.26 29.35 8.88
N SER A 11 -9.43 30.39 8.86
CA SER A 11 -8.00 30.31 9.22
C SER A 11 -7.78 29.99 10.70
N ALA A 12 -8.71 30.40 11.57
CA ALA A 12 -8.67 30.14 13.00
C ALA A 12 -8.86 28.64 13.30
N ASP A 13 -9.84 27.99 12.65
CA ASP A 13 -10.10 26.55 12.83
C ASP A 13 -8.94 25.69 12.32
N ARG A 14 -8.27 26.14 11.25
CA ARG A 14 -7.04 25.47 10.74
C ARG A 14 -5.90 25.56 11.74
N ASN A 15 -5.77 26.70 12.44
CA ASN A 15 -4.72 26.89 13.45
C ASN A 15 -5.01 26.09 14.73
N GLU A 16 -6.26 26.03 15.18
CA GLU A 16 -6.66 25.22 16.35
C GLU A 16 -6.50 23.71 16.05
N ALA A 17 -6.96 23.25 14.89
CA ALA A 17 -6.76 21.86 14.48
C ALA A 17 -5.28 21.51 14.35
N ALA A 18 -4.47 22.39 13.74
CA ALA A 18 -3.03 22.19 13.66
C ALA A 18 -2.40 22.09 15.05
N GLN A 19 -2.73 23.00 15.98
CA GLN A 19 -2.20 22.97 17.34
C GLN A 19 -2.59 21.67 18.07
N PHE A 20 -3.87 21.29 18.00
CA PHE A 20 -4.38 20.04 18.58
C PHE A 20 -3.57 18.81 18.12
N TRP A 21 -3.23 18.76 16.83
CA TRP A 21 -2.42 17.66 16.28
C TRP A 21 -0.95 17.79 16.63
N ARG A 22 -0.37 19.00 16.70
CA ARG A 22 1.02 19.20 17.19
C ARG A 22 1.17 18.66 18.61
N ASP A 23 0.24 19.02 19.50
CA ASP A 23 0.27 18.62 20.91
C ASP A 23 0.19 17.09 21.11
N ARG A 24 -0.30 16.37 20.09
CA ARG A 24 -0.43 14.91 20.09
C ARG A 24 0.61 14.20 19.22
N GLY A 25 1.60 14.92 18.69
CA GLY A 25 2.58 14.37 17.75
C GLY A 25 1.98 13.89 16.42
N GLY A 26 0.76 14.32 16.10
CA GLY A 26 0.04 13.92 14.90
C GLY A 26 0.44 14.69 13.65
N LEU A 27 1.25 15.73 13.76
CA LEU A 27 1.82 16.44 12.60
C LEU A 27 3.27 15.99 12.39
N TYR A 28 3.55 15.52 11.18
CA TYR A 28 4.87 15.05 10.77
C TYR A 28 5.55 16.11 9.93
N ASP A 29 6.82 16.42 10.25
CA ASP A 29 7.65 17.30 9.41
C ASP A 29 8.00 16.64 8.07
N ASN A 30 7.95 15.32 8.02
CA ASN A 30 8.21 14.51 6.84
C ASN A 30 7.18 13.37 6.77
N GLU A 31 6.50 13.24 5.62
CA GLU A 31 5.53 12.17 5.40
C GLU A 31 6.14 10.76 5.54
N MET A 32 7.46 10.61 5.36
CA MET A 32 8.17 9.35 5.62
C MET A 32 8.11 8.91 7.08
N GLN A 33 8.10 9.84 8.04
CA GLN A 33 8.04 9.50 9.45
C GLN A 33 6.72 8.79 9.78
N ARG A 34 5.61 9.23 9.17
CA ARG A 34 4.31 8.57 9.29
C ARG A 34 4.39 7.08 8.90
N TRP A 35 5.14 6.77 7.85
CA TRP A 35 5.31 5.40 7.38
C TRP A 35 6.14 4.56 8.35
N HIS A 36 7.24 5.11 8.85
CA HIS A 36 8.08 4.44 9.85
C HIS A 36 7.29 4.12 11.12
N ASP A 37 6.58 5.11 11.67
CA ASP A 37 5.77 4.93 12.88
C ASP A 37 4.66 3.89 12.66
N GLY A 38 3.97 3.96 11.53
CA GLY A 38 2.89 3.02 11.19
C GLY A 38 3.38 1.58 11.04
N ILE A 39 4.52 1.38 10.36
CA ILE A 39 5.14 0.07 10.18
C ILE A 39 5.61 -0.48 11.53
N PHE A 40 6.31 0.35 12.32
CA PHE A 40 6.82 -0.05 13.64
C PHE A 40 5.69 -0.41 14.60
N ALA A 41 4.67 0.44 14.72
CA ALA A 41 3.52 0.18 15.58
C ALA A 41 2.72 -1.06 15.14
N ALA A 42 2.62 -1.33 13.83
CA ALA A 42 2.00 -2.55 13.33
C ALA A 42 2.83 -3.79 13.67
N ALA A 43 4.15 -3.74 13.44
CA ALA A 43 5.06 -4.84 13.75
C ALA A 43 5.07 -5.16 15.25
N GLU A 44 5.11 -4.15 16.11
CA GLU A 44 5.05 -4.32 17.57
C GLU A 44 3.75 -5.00 18.02
N LYS A 45 2.60 -4.51 17.55
CA LYS A 45 1.29 -5.08 17.91
C LYS A 45 1.07 -6.50 17.40
N LEU A 46 1.69 -6.84 16.27
CA LEU A 46 1.55 -8.15 15.63
C LEU A 46 2.68 -9.11 16.01
N LEU A 47 3.69 -8.69 16.77
CA LEU A 47 4.84 -9.51 17.14
C LEU A 47 4.44 -10.86 17.77
N HIS A 48 3.38 -10.85 18.56
CA HIS A 48 2.89 -12.02 19.31
C HIS A 48 1.73 -12.76 18.64
N CYS A 49 1.37 -12.39 17.40
CA CYS A 49 0.22 -13.02 16.72
C CYS A 49 0.49 -14.45 16.23
N GLY A 50 1.75 -14.93 16.33
CA GLY A 50 2.17 -16.25 15.87
C GLY A 50 2.15 -16.42 14.35
N GLN A 51 1.90 -15.35 13.59
CA GLN A 51 1.89 -15.35 12.13
C GLN A 51 3.01 -14.48 11.57
N GLN A 52 3.44 -14.79 10.35
CA GLN A 52 4.36 -13.93 9.62
C GLN A 52 3.62 -12.69 9.10
N VAL A 53 4.14 -11.51 9.45
CA VAL A 53 3.61 -10.22 9.00
C VAL A 53 4.34 -9.82 7.72
N VAL A 54 3.59 -9.51 6.66
CA VAL A 54 4.13 -8.96 5.41
C VAL A 54 3.59 -7.55 5.19
N HIS A 55 4.47 -6.55 5.20
CA HIS A 55 4.11 -5.17 4.90
C HIS A 55 3.90 -4.99 3.39
N VAL A 56 2.73 -4.56 2.96
CA VAL A 56 2.41 -4.37 1.53
C VAL A 56 2.24 -2.88 1.23
N GLY A 57 3.03 -2.36 0.29
CA GLY A 57 3.13 -0.93 0.00
C GLY A 57 3.06 -0.60 -1.48
N ASP A 58 2.47 0.55 -1.83
CA ASP A 58 2.59 1.08 -3.20
C ASP A 58 3.90 1.87 -3.41
N ARG A 59 3.94 2.65 -4.50
CA ARG A 59 5.09 3.44 -4.92
C ARG A 59 5.58 4.43 -3.88
N GLU A 60 4.74 4.88 -2.96
CA GLU A 60 5.16 5.81 -1.91
C GLU A 60 6.17 5.18 -0.93
N LEU A 61 6.09 3.86 -0.72
CA LEU A 61 7.05 3.11 0.09
C LEU A 61 8.28 2.63 -0.70
N GLY A 62 8.29 2.80 -2.03
CA GLY A 62 9.33 2.31 -2.95
C GLY A 62 10.67 3.07 -2.91
N ARG A 63 11.01 3.68 -1.76
CA ARG A 63 12.24 4.45 -1.54
C ARG A 63 13.32 3.57 -0.92
N TYR A 64 14.58 3.76 -1.35
CA TYR A 64 15.71 2.96 -0.86
C TYR A 64 15.79 2.92 0.67
N ASN A 65 15.63 4.07 1.31
CA ASN A 65 15.78 4.20 2.75
C ASN A 65 14.75 3.41 3.55
N MET A 66 13.50 3.43 3.08
CA MET A 66 12.40 2.63 3.65
C MET A 66 12.66 1.13 3.48
N LEU A 67 13.05 0.70 2.28
CA LEU A 67 13.32 -0.71 1.97
C LEU A 67 14.51 -1.24 2.77
N ALA A 68 15.61 -0.48 2.82
CA ALA A 68 16.82 -0.84 3.54
C ALA A 68 16.58 -0.90 5.05
N TRP A 69 15.81 0.03 5.61
CA TRP A 69 15.41 0.01 7.02
C TRP A 69 14.56 -1.22 7.37
N MET A 70 13.51 -1.51 6.59
CA MET A 70 12.68 -2.70 6.82
C MET A 70 13.50 -4.00 6.69
N ALA A 71 14.37 -4.08 5.68
CA ALA A 71 15.24 -5.24 5.47
C ALA A 71 16.23 -5.42 6.63
N TYR A 72 16.83 -4.33 7.13
CA TYR A 72 17.73 -4.36 8.29
C TYR A 72 17.04 -4.90 9.55
N LEU A 73 15.74 -4.60 9.74
CA LEU A 73 14.93 -5.14 10.83
C LEU A 73 14.35 -6.53 10.55
N ASN A 74 14.78 -7.21 9.47
CA ASN A 74 14.28 -8.52 9.04
C ASN A 74 12.75 -8.56 8.86
N MET A 75 12.14 -7.45 8.45
CA MET A 75 10.71 -7.38 8.19
C MET A 75 10.39 -7.98 6.81
N ASN A 76 9.30 -8.74 6.72
CA ASN A 76 8.81 -9.18 5.42
C ASN A 76 8.02 -8.06 4.75
N PHE A 77 8.27 -7.81 3.47
CA PHE A 77 7.51 -6.82 2.71
C PHE A 77 7.35 -7.15 1.23
N VAL A 78 6.32 -6.58 0.61
CA VAL A 78 6.13 -6.52 -0.83
C VAL A 78 5.75 -5.07 -1.19
N VAL A 79 6.68 -4.35 -1.80
CA VAL A 79 6.51 -2.93 -2.11
C VAL A 79 6.63 -2.71 -3.60
N ARG A 80 5.66 -2.02 -4.20
CA ARG A 80 5.77 -1.60 -5.60
C ARG A 80 6.73 -0.43 -5.72
N ALA A 81 7.75 -0.55 -6.55
CA ALA A 81 8.63 0.57 -6.89
C ALA A 81 8.08 1.39 -8.07
N SER A 82 8.43 2.67 -8.13
CA SER A 82 8.36 3.44 -9.37
C SER A 82 9.47 2.96 -10.31
N LEU A 83 9.17 2.87 -11.61
CA LEU A 83 10.06 2.26 -12.62
C LEU A 83 11.43 2.96 -12.69
N ASP A 84 11.45 4.25 -12.41
CA ASP A 84 12.56 5.18 -12.57
C ASP A 84 13.18 5.64 -11.24
N GLN A 85 12.78 5.07 -10.11
CA GLN A 85 13.19 5.56 -8.79
C GLN A 85 14.38 4.78 -8.20
N LEU A 86 14.35 3.45 -8.30
CA LEU A 86 15.41 2.60 -7.76
C LEU A 86 16.47 2.30 -8.81
N ARG A 87 17.72 2.14 -8.37
CA ARG A 87 18.86 1.80 -9.23
C ARG A 87 19.59 0.61 -8.65
N THR A 88 20.11 -0.21 -9.54
CA THR A 88 20.98 -1.34 -9.20
C THR A 88 22.25 -1.28 -10.03
N MET A 89 23.34 -1.85 -9.53
CA MET A 89 24.60 -1.97 -10.25
C MET A 89 24.73 -3.37 -10.84
N VAL A 90 25.03 -3.44 -12.14
CA VAL A 90 25.44 -4.67 -12.82
C VAL A 90 26.85 -4.43 -13.37
N GLY A 91 27.85 -4.95 -12.66
CA GLY A 91 29.25 -4.58 -12.90
C GLY A 91 29.46 -3.08 -12.67
N LYS A 92 29.84 -2.33 -13.72
CA LYS A 92 30.02 -0.87 -13.68
C LYS A 92 28.79 -0.07 -14.15
N LEU A 93 27.73 -0.74 -14.61
CA LEU A 93 26.54 -0.10 -15.16
C LEU A 93 25.50 0.15 -14.07
N ARG A 94 24.98 1.38 -14.00
CA ARG A 94 23.87 1.75 -13.13
C ARG A 94 22.57 1.68 -13.92
N LEU A 95 21.74 0.70 -13.61
CA LEU A 95 20.51 0.39 -14.35
C LEU A 95 19.26 0.72 -13.54
N THR A 96 18.15 0.97 -14.24
CA THR A 96 16.82 0.88 -13.62
C THR A 96 16.49 -0.58 -13.32
N LEU A 97 15.48 -0.83 -12.49
CA LEU A 97 15.05 -2.20 -12.23
C LEU A 97 14.51 -2.89 -13.49
N PRO A 98 13.61 -2.30 -14.30
CA PRO A 98 13.19 -2.91 -15.56
C PRO A 98 14.35 -3.28 -16.48
N ASP A 99 15.36 -2.42 -16.60
CA ASP A 99 16.52 -2.68 -17.48
C ASP A 99 17.40 -3.80 -16.92
N ALA A 100 17.60 -3.85 -15.60
CA ALA A 100 18.36 -4.92 -14.96
C ALA A 100 17.71 -6.29 -15.12
N LEU A 101 16.36 -6.33 -15.14
CA LEU A 101 15.60 -7.55 -15.36
C LEU A 101 15.44 -7.89 -16.85
N ALA A 102 15.82 -7.02 -17.79
CA ALA A 102 15.51 -7.13 -19.23
C ALA A 102 15.81 -8.51 -19.83
N GLU A 103 16.95 -9.10 -19.46
CA GLU A 103 17.43 -10.39 -19.96
C GLU A 103 16.99 -11.60 -19.11
N ALA A 104 16.36 -11.37 -17.95
CA ALA A 104 15.86 -12.46 -17.13
C ALA A 104 14.67 -13.16 -17.83
N PRO A 105 14.67 -14.51 -17.90
CA PRO A 105 13.61 -15.24 -18.57
C PRO A 105 12.27 -15.07 -17.84
N TRP A 106 11.18 -15.07 -18.60
CA TRP A 106 9.83 -15.09 -18.03
C TRP A 106 9.58 -16.42 -17.32
N SER A 107 9.20 -16.35 -16.04
CA SER A 107 8.93 -17.52 -15.21
C SER A 107 7.56 -18.13 -15.51
N GLY A 108 6.59 -17.31 -15.92
CA GLY A 108 5.22 -17.73 -16.17
C GLY A 108 4.27 -16.55 -16.39
N SER A 109 2.97 -16.83 -16.38
CA SER A 109 1.93 -15.81 -16.53
C SER A 109 0.70 -16.09 -15.64
N VAL A 110 -0.07 -15.04 -15.38
CA VAL A 110 -1.36 -15.11 -14.68
C VAL A 110 -2.40 -14.28 -15.41
N GLU A 111 -3.65 -14.75 -15.39
CA GLU A 111 -4.78 -13.94 -15.85
C GLU A 111 -5.27 -13.01 -14.74
N ALA A 112 -5.61 -11.78 -15.12
CA ALA A 112 -6.23 -10.80 -14.24
C ALA A 112 -7.42 -10.13 -14.93
N GLU A 113 -8.54 -10.09 -14.21
CA GLU A 113 -9.71 -9.28 -14.58
C GLU A 113 -9.46 -7.83 -14.20
N LEU A 114 -9.35 -6.96 -15.19
CA LEU A 114 -9.10 -5.55 -14.97
C LEU A 114 -10.42 -4.79 -15.12
N ALA A 115 -11.01 -4.31 -14.02
CA ALA A 115 -12.27 -3.52 -14.04
C ALA A 115 -12.12 -2.18 -14.77
N SER A 116 -13.17 -1.64 -15.40
CA SER A 116 -13.04 -0.36 -16.12
C SER A 116 -12.61 0.79 -15.19
N ARG A 117 -11.81 1.70 -15.74
CA ARG A 117 -11.50 3.00 -15.13
C ARG A 117 -11.91 4.09 -16.11
N PRO A 118 -12.99 4.83 -15.83
CA PRO A 118 -13.45 5.86 -16.74
C PRO A 118 -12.44 6.99 -16.84
N GLU A 119 -12.54 7.77 -17.93
CA GLU A 119 -11.79 9.01 -18.04
C GLU A 119 -12.12 9.96 -16.90
N ASN A 120 -11.12 10.75 -16.52
CA ASN A 120 -11.33 11.77 -15.53
C ASN A 120 -12.30 12.82 -16.10
N ARG A 121 -13.33 13.18 -15.33
CA ARG A 121 -14.35 14.16 -15.73
C ARG A 121 -13.76 15.54 -16.07
N SER A 122 -12.54 15.81 -15.63
CA SER A 122 -11.79 17.04 -15.93
C SER A 122 -11.14 17.05 -17.33
N GLY A 123 -11.24 15.97 -18.12
CA GLY A 123 -10.63 15.85 -19.44
C GLY A 123 -9.10 15.77 -19.45
N LYS A 124 -8.44 15.91 -18.29
CA LYS A 124 -6.98 15.80 -18.16
C LYS A 124 -6.59 14.35 -17.98
N ALA A 125 -5.70 13.86 -18.86
CA ALA A 125 -5.09 12.55 -18.73
C ALA A 125 -4.32 12.45 -17.40
N VAL A 126 -4.76 11.55 -16.52
CA VAL A 126 -4.07 11.27 -15.25
C VAL A 126 -2.97 10.25 -15.53
N LYS A 127 -1.71 10.69 -15.62
CA LYS A 127 -0.56 9.82 -15.94
C LYS A 127 -0.40 8.64 -14.97
N SER A 128 -0.70 8.83 -13.68
CA SER A 128 -0.54 7.77 -12.66
C SER A 128 -1.62 6.68 -12.76
N HIS A 129 -2.82 7.05 -13.24
CA HIS A 129 -3.99 6.19 -13.34
C HIS A 129 -4.75 6.47 -14.65
N PRO A 130 -4.17 6.07 -15.80
CA PRO A 130 -4.82 6.26 -17.09
C PRO A 130 -6.17 5.53 -17.13
N SER A 131 -7.09 6.08 -17.93
CA SER A 131 -8.35 5.42 -18.27
C SER A 131 -8.07 4.08 -18.94
N ARG A 132 -8.98 3.13 -18.74
CA ARG A 132 -8.90 1.80 -19.34
C ARG A 132 -10.25 1.12 -19.34
N ARG A 133 -10.53 0.29 -20.34
CA ARG A 133 -11.76 -0.51 -20.39
C ARG A 133 -11.68 -1.72 -19.47
N SER A 134 -12.82 -2.34 -19.20
CA SER A 134 -12.84 -3.63 -18.52
C SER A 134 -12.36 -4.71 -19.48
N ARG A 135 -11.41 -5.54 -19.06
CA ARG A 135 -10.85 -6.62 -19.89
C ARG A 135 -10.09 -7.65 -19.07
N LYS A 136 -9.94 -8.85 -19.64
CA LYS A 136 -8.94 -9.83 -19.21
C LYS A 136 -7.57 -9.40 -19.70
N ALA A 137 -6.57 -9.53 -18.83
CA ALA A 137 -5.16 -9.29 -19.16
C ALA A 137 -4.33 -10.52 -18.78
N VAL A 138 -3.41 -10.91 -19.67
CA VAL A 138 -2.38 -11.92 -19.37
C VAL A 138 -1.14 -11.18 -18.90
N LEU A 139 -0.78 -11.41 -17.64
CA LEU A 139 0.35 -10.77 -16.99
C LEU A 139 1.49 -11.77 -16.85
N SER A 140 2.56 -11.58 -17.63
CA SER A 140 3.78 -12.36 -17.48
C SER A 140 4.56 -11.86 -16.28
N PHE A 141 5.28 -12.75 -15.60
CA PHE A 141 6.13 -12.38 -14.49
C PHE A 141 7.48 -13.07 -14.52
N ARG A 142 8.48 -12.38 -13.97
CA ARG A 142 9.86 -12.84 -13.81
C ARG A 142 10.43 -12.27 -12.52
N SER A 143 11.52 -12.85 -12.05
CA SER A 143 12.19 -12.35 -10.86
C SER A 143 13.70 -12.43 -10.95
N GLN A 144 14.37 -11.54 -10.24
CA GLN A 144 15.82 -11.54 -10.11
C GLN A 144 16.23 -10.98 -8.75
N ALA A 145 17.31 -11.52 -8.19
CA ALA A 145 18.01 -10.87 -7.09
C ALA A 145 18.84 -9.71 -7.64
N VAL A 146 18.72 -8.54 -7.03
CA VAL A 146 19.42 -7.33 -7.44
C VAL A 146 20.14 -6.72 -6.25
N GLU A 147 21.12 -5.88 -6.54
CA GLU A 147 21.83 -5.08 -5.53
C GLU A 147 21.40 -3.62 -5.68
N LEU A 148 20.41 -3.18 -4.89
CA LEU A 148 19.95 -1.80 -4.91
C LEU A 148 21.03 -0.89 -4.36
N THR A 149 21.29 0.21 -5.03
CA THR A 149 22.28 1.19 -4.59
C THR A 149 21.61 2.36 -3.91
N ARG A 150 22.12 2.74 -2.74
CA ARG A 150 21.71 3.94 -2.03
C ARG A 150 21.88 5.17 -2.93
N PRO A 151 20.87 6.04 -3.05
CA PRO A 151 21.02 7.30 -3.76
C PRO A 151 22.20 8.11 -3.18
N ASN A 152 23.10 8.58 -4.05
CA ASN A 152 24.36 9.22 -3.65
C ASN A 152 24.16 10.70 -3.27
N HIS A 153 23.21 10.97 -2.38
CA HIS A 153 23.04 12.27 -1.75
C HIS A 153 23.77 12.21 -0.41
N LYS A 154 25.10 12.41 -0.45
CA LYS A 154 25.94 12.57 0.74
C LYS A 154 25.24 13.60 1.64
N GLU A 155 24.93 13.20 2.88
CA GLU A 155 24.25 14.00 3.91
C GLU A 155 22.74 14.21 3.79
N SER A 156 22.03 13.55 2.87
CA SER A 156 20.56 13.59 2.93
C SER A 156 20.04 12.80 4.14
N LYS A 157 18.96 13.28 4.79
CA LYS A 157 18.24 12.51 5.83
C LYS A 157 17.79 11.12 5.32
N GLU A 158 17.67 10.93 4.01
CA GLU A 158 17.34 9.66 3.36
C GLU A 158 18.50 8.64 3.39
N SER A 159 19.71 9.06 3.77
CA SER A 159 20.84 8.16 3.94
C SER A 159 20.83 7.41 5.28
N TYR A 160 19.92 7.81 6.19
CA TYR A 160 19.82 7.29 7.55
C TYR A 160 18.46 6.63 7.78
N ASN A 161 18.42 5.68 8.72
CA ASN A 161 17.18 5.11 9.22
C ASN A 161 16.56 6.04 10.30
N PRO A 162 15.33 5.75 10.78
CA PRO A 162 14.68 6.56 11.82
C PRO A 162 15.44 6.65 13.14
N LEU A 163 16.39 5.73 13.40
CA LEU A 163 17.26 5.72 14.58
C LEU A 163 18.55 6.53 14.37
N GLY A 164 18.68 7.25 13.24
CA GLY A 164 19.87 8.04 12.92
C GLY A 164 21.08 7.20 12.49
N GLN A 165 20.89 5.91 12.20
CA GLN A 165 21.98 5.03 11.77
C GLN A 165 22.13 5.09 10.25
N LEU A 166 23.38 5.13 9.78
CA LEU A 166 23.70 5.15 8.37
C LEU A 166 23.24 3.84 7.71
N LEU A 167 22.43 3.94 6.66
CA LEU A 167 22.01 2.79 5.86
C LEU A 167 23.18 2.26 5.02
N PRO A 168 23.17 0.97 4.64
CA PRO A 168 24.20 0.41 3.78
C PRO A 168 24.25 1.13 2.42
N ASP A 169 25.40 1.06 1.75
CA ASP A 169 25.54 1.61 0.39
C ASP A 169 24.77 0.77 -0.63
N ASN A 170 24.67 -0.53 -0.38
CA ASN A 170 24.00 -1.48 -1.23
C ASN A 170 23.07 -2.39 -0.42
N LEU A 171 21.92 -2.75 -1.01
CA LEU A 171 20.95 -3.67 -0.43
C LEU A 171 20.68 -4.80 -1.42
N SER A 172 21.09 -6.03 -1.05
CA SER A 172 20.70 -7.23 -1.79
C SER A 172 19.23 -7.55 -1.51
N ILE A 173 18.42 -7.65 -2.56
CA ILE A 173 16.97 -7.83 -2.44
C ILE A 173 16.42 -8.54 -3.67
N SER A 174 15.24 -9.17 -3.53
CA SER A 174 14.55 -9.77 -4.68
C SER A 174 13.59 -8.79 -5.33
N VAL A 175 13.49 -8.85 -6.65
CA VAL A 175 12.54 -8.08 -7.45
C VAL A 175 11.72 -9.03 -8.30
N VAL A 176 10.40 -8.81 -8.32
CA VAL A 176 9.46 -9.47 -9.24
C VAL A 176 8.89 -8.41 -10.18
N GLU A 177 9.15 -8.57 -11.48
CA GLU A 177 8.48 -7.78 -12.51
C GLU A 177 7.21 -8.53 -12.95
N VAL A 178 6.10 -7.81 -13.01
CA VAL A 178 4.83 -8.27 -13.57
C VAL A 178 4.45 -7.34 -14.69
N ARG A 179 4.33 -7.85 -15.91
CA ARG A 179 4.12 -7.04 -17.11
C ARG A 179 3.14 -7.70 -18.06
N GLU A 180 2.24 -6.89 -18.58
CA GLU A 180 1.44 -7.22 -19.74
C GLU A 180 2.28 -6.99 -21.01
N LEU A 181 2.66 -8.08 -21.68
CA LEU A 181 3.57 -8.02 -22.84
C LEU A 181 2.87 -7.52 -24.10
N ASN A 182 1.62 -7.94 -24.29
CA ASN A 182 0.82 -7.65 -25.49
C ASN A 182 -0.49 -6.97 -25.09
N PRO A 183 -0.45 -5.71 -24.58
CA PRO A 183 -1.67 -4.99 -24.26
C PRO A 183 -2.49 -4.72 -25.53
N PRO A 184 -3.83 -4.72 -25.47
CA PRO A 184 -4.65 -4.31 -26.61
C PRO A 184 -4.31 -2.90 -27.08
N ALA A 185 -4.52 -2.63 -28.37
CA ALA A 185 -4.25 -1.32 -28.96
C ALA A 185 -4.98 -0.19 -28.20
N GLY A 186 -4.23 0.84 -27.80
CA GLY A 186 -4.76 1.98 -27.05
C GLY A 186 -4.98 1.75 -25.55
N GLU A 187 -4.79 0.53 -25.04
CA GLU A 187 -4.90 0.24 -23.61
C GLU A 187 -3.52 0.36 -22.91
N PRO A 188 -3.44 1.01 -21.74
CA PRO A 188 -2.19 1.07 -21.00
C PRO A 188 -1.82 -0.32 -20.47
N ALA A 189 -0.56 -0.73 -20.69
CA ALA A 189 -0.03 -1.97 -20.17
C ALA A 189 0.00 -1.98 -18.64
N VAL A 190 -0.36 -3.11 -18.04
CA VAL A 190 -0.04 -3.35 -16.63
C VAL A 190 1.47 -3.57 -16.50
N HIS A 191 2.12 -2.79 -15.64
CA HIS A 191 3.55 -2.97 -15.33
C HIS A 191 3.82 -2.66 -13.85
N TRP A 192 4.17 -3.69 -13.09
CA TRP A 192 4.58 -3.64 -11.69
C TRP A 192 6.03 -4.10 -11.55
N ILE A 193 6.79 -3.35 -10.75
CA ILE A 193 8.08 -3.79 -10.20
C ILE A 193 7.85 -3.92 -8.70
N LEU A 194 7.92 -5.14 -8.19
CA LEU A 194 7.69 -5.47 -6.78
C LEU A 194 9.01 -5.82 -6.13
N VAL A 195 9.44 -5.02 -5.16
CA VAL A 195 10.63 -5.28 -4.34
C VAL A 195 10.19 -6.02 -3.09
N THR A 196 10.88 -7.10 -2.74
CA THR A 196 10.45 -7.98 -1.66
C THR A 196 11.60 -8.70 -0.95
N THR A 197 11.41 -8.94 0.34
CA THR A 197 12.22 -9.86 1.16
C THR A 197 11.71 -11.29 1.14
N LEU A 198 10.53 -11.55 0.56
CA LEU A 198 10.01 -12.90 0.41
C LEU A 198 10.82 -13.71 -0.63
N PRO A 199 10.86 -15.04 -0.52
CA PRO A 199 11.50 -15.89 -1.52
C PRO A 199 10.88 -15.72 -2.91
N VAL A 200 11.71 -15.83 -3.96
CA VAL A 200 11.29 -15.79 -5.38
C VAL A 200 11.91 -16.91 -6.22
N ASN A 201 12.50 -17.91 -5.55
CA ASN A 201 13.27 -19.01 -6.14
C ASN A 201 12.42 -20.05 -6.89
N SER A 202 11.09 -19.92 -6.88
CA SER A 202 10.19 -20.78 -7.64
C SER A 202 9.01 -19.98 -8.19
N VAL A 203 8.36 -20.54 -9.21
CA VAL A 203 7.13 -19.96 -9.78
C VAL A 203 6.06 -19.77 -8.69
N ALA A 204 5.90 -20.74 -7.79
CA ALA A 204 4.95 -20.65 -6.68
C ALA A 204 5.28 -19.49 -5.74
N ALA A 205 6.55 -19.32 -5.37
CA ALA A 205 6.98 -18.23 -4.49
C ALA A 205 6.80 -16.85 -5.14
N GLN A 206 7.09 -16.72 -6.44
CA GLN A 206 6.81 -15.50 -7.20
C GLN A 206 5.30 -15.17 -7.24
N LEU A 207 4.45 -16.20 -7.42
CA LEU A 207 2.99 -16.04 -7.36
C LEU A 207 2.52 -15.59 -5.99
N ASP A 208 3.14 -16.03 -4.90
CA ASP A 208 2.80 -15.58 -3.54
C ASP A 208 3.09 -14.09 -3.35
N VAL A 209 4.24 -13.59 -3.85
CA VAL A 209 4.55 -12.15 -3.87
C VAL A 209 3.47 -11.37 -4.63
N ILE A 210 3.07 -11.86 -5.80
CA ILE A 210 2.02 -11.23 -6.63
C ILE A 210 0.68 -11.25 -5.89
N ARG A 211 0.31 -12.37 -5.26
CA ARG A 211 -0.92 -12.51 -4.46
C ARG A 211 -0.92 -11.57 -3.26
N CYS A 212 0.20 -11.42 -2.57
CA CYS A 212 0.38 -10.45 -1.48
C CYS A 212 0.13 -9.03 -2.00
N TYR A 213 0.76 -8.62 -3.10
CA TYR A 213 0.58 -7.28 -3.64
C TYR A 213 -0.84 -7.02 -4.14
N ARG A 214 -1.52 -8.02 -4.72
CA ARG A 214 -2.93 -7.91 -5.14
C ARG A 214 -3.85 -7.54 -3.98
N ARG A 215 -3.54 -7.96 -2.75
CA ARG A 215 -4.31 -7.64 -1.54
C ARG A 215 -4.13 -6.20 -1.05
N ARG A 216 -3.18 -5.43 -1.61
CA ARG A 216 -3.00 -4.01 -1.25
C ARG A 216 -4.29 -3.21 -1.35
N TRP A 217 -5.16 -3.53 -2.32
CA TRP A 217 -6.42 -2.81 -2.55
C TRP A 217 -7.40 -2.87 -1.36
N ILE A 218 -7.27 -3.84 -0.46
CA ILE A 218 -8.14 -4.00 0.72
C ILE A 218 -8.18 -2.72 1.58
N ILE A 219 -7.06 -2.00 1.70
CA ILE A 219 -7.03 -0.74 2.46
C ILE A 219 -7.86 0.36 1.80
N GLU A 220 -7.96 0.37 0.47
CA GLU A 220 -8.80 1.31 -0.27
C GLU A 220 -10.29 0.97 -0.10
N GLU A 221 -10.63 -0.31 -0.03
CA GLU A 221 -11.98 -0.78 0.30
C GLU A 221 -12.36 -0.42 1.74
N PHE A 222 -11.42 -0.56 2.68
CA PHE A 222 -11.61 -0.10 4.05
C PHE A 222 -11.90 1.41 4.11
N PHE A 223 -11.09 2.24 3.44
CA PHE A 223 -11.35 3.68 3.38
C PHE A 223 -12.66 4.02 2.65
N ARG A 224 -13.05 3.23 1.64
CA ARG A 224 -14.35 3.38 0.97
C ARG A 224 -15.50 3.05 1.92
N ALA A 225 -15.41 1.97 2.69
CA ALA A 225 -16.39 1.62 3.72
C ALA A 225 -16.54 2.75 4.74
N LEU A 226 -15.43 3.35 5.19
CA LEU A 226 -15.45 4.49 6.11
C LEU A 226 -16.08 5.74 5.48
N LYS A 227 -15.62 6.15 4.29
CA LYS A 227 -16.04 7.41 3.68
C LYS A 227 -17.44 7.34 3.10
N GLN A 228 -17.71 6.31 2.29
CA GLN A 228 -18.97 6.17 1.56
C GLN A 228 -20.00 5.37 2.36
N GLY A 229 -19.59 4.24 2.96
CA GLY A 229 -20.48 3.39 3.76
C GLY A 229 -20.95 4.07 5.04
N CYS A 230 -20.01 4.49 5.90
CA CYS A 230 -20.32 5.20 7.14
C CYS A 230 -20.67 6.70 6.92
N LYS A 231 -20.54 7.18 5.68
CA LYS A 231 -20.76 8.59 5.29
C LYS A 231 -19.95 9.57 6.15
N PHE A 232 -18.74 9.18 6.56
CA PHE A 232 -17.93 9.93 7.53
C PHE A 232 -17.70 11.39 7.10
N GLU A 233 -17.36 11.63 5.83
CA GLU A 233 -17.07 12.97 5.29
C GLU A 233 -18.32 13.86 5.15
N ARG A 234 -19.54 13.32 5.34
CA ARG A 234 -20.79 14.12 5.31
C ARG A 234 -21.21 14.63 6.69
N ARG A 235 -20.49 14.24 7.75
CA ARG A 235 -20.79 14.65 9.12
C ARG A 235 -20.34 16.10 9.32
N GLN A 236 -21.17 16.90 9.98
CA GLN A 236 -20.86 18.29 10.33
C GLN A 236 -20.17 18.36 11.69
N ILE A 237 -19.02 17.68 11.82
CA ILE A 237 -18.21 17.71 13.04
C ILE A 237 -17.02 18.62 12.78
N GLU A 238 -16.93 19.70 13.54
CA GLU A 238 -15.98 20.78 13.25
C GLU A 238 -14.73 20.72 14.15
N SER A 239 -14.85 20.19 15.37
CA SER A 239 -13.71 20.08 16.28
C SER A 239 -12.81 18.89 15.99
N ALA A 240 -11.50 19.07 16.10
CA ALA A 240 -10.51 18.01 15.90
C ALA A 240 -10.71 16.83 16.86
N GLN A 241 -11.01 17.12 18.14
CA GLN A 241 -11.35 16.11 19.13
C GLN A 241 -12.64 15.35 18.75
N GLY A 242 -13.68 16.07 18.30
CA GLY A 242 -14.92 15.45 17.84
C GLY A 242 -14.71 14.52 16.65
N LEU A 243 -13.89 14.94 15.67
CA LEU A 243 -13.52 14.11 14.53
C LEU A 243 -12.78 12.84 14.96
N LEU A 244 -11.86 12.94 15.93
CA LEU A 244 -11.12 11.80 16.46
C LEU A 244 -12.04 10.81 17.19
N VAL A 245 -12.96 11.30 18.02
CA VAL A 245 -13.96 10.46 18.71
C VAL A 245 -14.87 9.77 17.70
N ALA A 246 -15.38 10.51 16.71
CA ALA A 246 -16.21 9.94 15.65
C ALA A 246 -15.44 8.87 14.85
N LEU A 247 -14.18 9.15 14.50
CA LEU A 247 -13.33 8.19 13.79
C LEU A 247 -13.16 6.90 14.60
N ALA A 248 -12.89 7.00 15.91
CA ALA A 248 -12.78 5.86 16.80
C ALA A 248 -14.06 5.00 16.82
N MET A 249 -15.24 5.61 16.73
CA MET A 249 -16.51 4.89 16.64
C MET A 249 -16.75 4.26 15.26
N PHE A 250 -16.38 4.94 14.17
CA PHE A 250 -16.67 4.47 12.81
C PHE A 250 -15.63 3.48 12.25
N LEU A 251 -14.39 3.48 12.73
CA LEU A 251 -13.36 2.53 12.26
C LEU A 251 -13.77 1.06 12.48
N PRO A 252 -14.26 0.61 13.66
CA PRO A 252 -14.74 -0.75 13.85
C PRO A 252 -15.98 -1.09 12.99
N VAL A 253 -16.84 -0.11 12.72
CA VAL A 253 -18.01 -0.28 11.86
C VAL A 253 -17.57 -0.48 10.41
N ALA A 254 -16.68 0.37 9.90
CA ALA A 254 -16.12 0.24 8.55
C ALA A 254 -15.40 -1.10 8.35
N TRP A 255 -14.63 -1.53 9.36
CA TRP A 255 -13.99 -2.84 9.37
C TRP A 255 -15.02 -3.98 9.30
N SER A 256 -16.09 -3.90 10.10
CA SER A 256 -17.14 -4.92 10.10
C SER A 256 -17.87 -4.99 8.76
N LEU A 257 -18.17 -3.85 8.13
CA LEU A 257 -18.76 -3.80 6.79
C LEU A 257 -17.86 -4.47 5.75
N LEU A 258 -16.55 -4.16 5.78
CA LEU A 258 -15.58 -4.79 4.89
C LEU A 258 -15.53 -6.31 5.12
N ARG A 259 -15.45 -6.76 6.38
CA ARG A 259 -15.43 -8.19 6.72
C ARG A 259 -16.67 -8.93 6.22
N LEU A 260 -17.85 -8.32 6.33
CA LEU A 260 -19.11 -8.89 5.81
C LEU A 260 -19.08 -9.01 4.29
N GLN A 261 -18.62 -7.97 3.59
CA GLN A 261 -18.49 -7.98 2.14
C GLN A 261 -17.50 -9.05 1.66
N THR A 262 -16.35 -9.16 2.33
CA THR A 262 -15.35 -10.20 2.04
C THR A 262 -15.92 -11.59 2.26
N ALA A 263 -16.56 -11.84 3.41
CA ALA A 263 -17.14 -13.13 3.73
C ALA A 263 -18.25 -13.55 2.75
N ALA A 264 -19.08 -12.59 2.30
CA ALA A 264 -20.11 -12.84 1.30
C ALA A 264 -19.54 -13.21 -0.08
N THR A 265 -18.33 -12.74 -0.38
CA THR A 265 -17.66 -12.99 -1.67
C THR A 265 -16.83 -14.27 -1.64
N GLU A 266 -16.02 -14.45 -0.60
CA GLU A 266 -15.07 -15.57 -0.48
C GLU A 266 -15.72 -16.85 0.08
N THR A 267 -16.70 -16.69 0.97
CA THR A 267 -17.37 -17.81 1.66
C THR A 267 -18.89 -17.60 1.72
N PRO A 268 -19.59 -17.50 0.58
CA PRO A 268 -21.01 -17.13 0.54
C PRO A 268 -21.92 -18.06 1.35
N ASN A 269 -21.52 -19.32 1.51
CA ASN A 269 -22.29 -20.34 2.22
C ASN A 269 -21.88 -20.50 3.70
N ALA A 270 -20.92 -19.71 4.19
CA ALA A 270 -20.56 -19.73 5.61
C ALA A 270 -21.73 -19.20 6.45
N ARG A 271 -21.86 -19.74 7.68
CA ARG A 271 -22.87 -19.27 8.63
C ARG A 271 -22.61 -17.81 8.97
N TRP A 272 -23.41 -16.90 8.42
CA TRP A 272 -23.29 -15.46 8.65
C TRP A 272 -23.28 -15.08 10.14
N GLN A 273 -23.87 -15.91 11.00
CA GLN A 273 -23.88 -15.66 12.44
C GLN A 273 -22.48 -15.64 13.06
N SER A 274 -21.51 -16.35 12.48
CA SER A 274 -20.11 -16.34 12.95
C SER A 274 -19.44 -14.98 12.77
N LEU A 275 -20.00 -14.11 11.92
CA LEU A 275 -19.46 -12.78 11.60
C LEU A 275 -19.87 -11.72 12.61
N PHE A 276 -20.72 -12.04 13.59
CA PHE A 276 -21.26 -11.06 14.53
C PHE A 276 -21.12 -11.51 15.98
N ALA A 277 -20.87 -10.55 16.88
CA ALA A 277 -20.95 -10.80 18.30
C ALA A 277 -22.41 -11.06 18.73
N LYS A 278 -22.61 -11.82 19.81
CA LYS A 278 -23.94 -12.19 20.34
C LYS A 278 -24.92 -11.01 20.50
N PRO A 279 -24.52 -9.82 21.00
CA PRO A 279 -25.44 -8.69 21.11
C PRO A 279 -25.98 -8.22 19.76
N VAL A 280 -25.13 -8.19 18.74
CA VAL A 280 -25.50 -7.78 17.38
C VAL A 280 -26.45 -8.80 16.75
N LEU A 281 -26.19 -10.10 16.93
CA LEU A 281 -27.10 -11.15 16.48
C LEU A 281 -28.49 -11.04 17.11
N THR A 282 -28.55 -10.70 18.39
CA THR A 282 -29.81 -10.51 19.12
C THR A 282 -30.59 -9.33 18.56
N ALA A 283 -29.90 -8.22 18.24
CA ALA A 283 -30.52 -7.06 17.63
C ALA A 283 -31.04 -7.36 16.22
N ILE A 284 -30.25 -8.03 15.37
CA ILE A 284 -30.65 -8.39 14.00
C ILE A 284 -31.91 -9.26 13.98
N ARG A 285 -32.02 -10.22 14.92
CA ARG A 285 -33.19 -11.12 15.01
C ARG A 285 -34.49 -10.42 15.43
N ARG A 286 -34.41 -9.17 15.91
CA ARG A 286 -35.58 -8.37 16.32
C ARG A 286 -36.02 -7.38 15.24
N LEU A 287 -35.25 -7.23 14.16
CA LEU A 287 -35.63 -6.47 12.97
C LEU A 287 -36.47 -7.35 12.05
#